data_AF-A0AAV4JYI3-F1
#
_entry.id   AF-A0AAV4JYI3-F1
#
_cell.length_a   1.000
_cell.length_b   1.000
_cell.length_c   1.000
_cell.angle_alpha   90.00
_cell.angle_beta   90.00
_cell.angle_gamma   90.00
#
_symmetry.space_group_name_H-M   'P 1'
#
loop_
_entity.id
_entity.type
_entity.pdbx_description
1 polymer ?
#
loop_
_entity_poly.entity_id
_entity_poly.type
_entity_poly.pdbx_seq_one_letter_code
_entity_poly.pdbx_strand_id
1 'polypeptide(L)'
;ILAKSQPSLKWREMKRLREVQTQLGLSLDSMLKLVASTLHKEPYSKTEVCNILEVSPDELIETSLSANTTHVEAFMLYQRAWHVYSEAKRVMEFKSVCEAQPADALAKLGQLMDESHASCRDMYECSHPDLDTLVEICKTNGAQGSRMTGAGWGGCAVSIVKSDTVEKLLAAVRKQYYAASPSKAEKVEAALFASAPSAGAAFYSV
;
A
#
# COMPACT_ATOMS: atom_id res chain seq x y z
N ILE A 1 -10.23 11.77 14.17
CA ILE A 1 -11.42 12.30 13.47
C ILE A 1 -12.46 11.21 13.21
N LEU A 2 -12.17 10.13 12.49
CA LEU A 2 -13.15 9.03 12.28
C LEU A 2 -13.78 8.52 13.58
N ALA A 3 -12.98 8.27 14.63
CA ALA A 3 -13.54 7.86 15.91
C ALA A 3 -14.31 8.99 16.62
N LYS A 4 -13.88 10.25 16.48
CA LYS A 4 -14.54 11.42 17.10
C LYS A 4 -15.93 11.68 16.47
N SER A 5 -16.13 11.34 15.19
CA SER A 5 -17.44 11.45 14.54
C SER A 5 -18.45 10.40 15.01
N GLN A 6 -18.02 9.41 15.80
CA GLN A 6 -18.86 8.34 16.32
C GLN A 6 -19.09 8.53 17.82
N PRO A 7 -20.32 8.85 18.27
CA PRO A 7 -20.60 9.10 19.69
C PRO A 7 -20.30 7.92 20.61
N SER A 8 -20.29 6.70 20.08
CA SER A 8 -20.00 5.47 20.83
C SER A 8 -18.51 5.23 21.07
N LEU A 9 -17.62 5.98 20.43
CA LEU A 9 -16.18 5.74 20.49
C LEU A 9 -15.45 6.80 21.31
N LYS A 10 -14.52 6.33 22.15
CA LYS A 10 -13.55 7.18 22.82
C LYS A 10 -12.34 7.39 21.93
N TRP A 11 -12.38 8.41 21.08
CA TRP A 11 -11.35 8.64 20.06
C TRP A 11 -9.92 8.73 20.62
N ARG A 12 -9.75 9.23 21.86
CA ARG A 12 -8.45 9.35 22.55
C ARG A 12 -7.80 8.00 22.87
N GLU A 13 -8.58 6.93 22.92
CA GLU A 13 -8.09 5.57 23.14
C GLU A 13 -7.73 4.87 21.82
N MET A 14 -8.07 5.47 20.66
CA MET A 14 -7.85 4.90 19.34
C MET A 14 -6.53 5.38 18.73
N LYS A 15 -5.65 4.44 18.38
CA LYS A 15 -4.35 4.71 17.73
C LYS A 15 -4.28 4.20 16.29
N ARG A 16 -5.15 3.27 15.91
CA ARG A 16 -5.13 2.61 14.59
C ARG A 16 -6.49 2.63 13.91
N LEU A 17 -6.47 2.73 12.59
CA LEU A 17 -7.68 2.62 11.76
C LEU A 17 -8.43 1.29 11.96
N ARG A 18 -7.71 0.18 12.18
CA ARG A 18 -8.32 -1.11 12.51
C ARG A 18 -9.09 -1.10 13.82
N GLU A 19 -8.66 -0.33 14.83
CA GLU A 19 -9.34 -0.27 16.13
C GLU A 19 -10.72 0.38 15.98
N VAL A 20 -10.82 1.43 15.17
CA VAL A 20 -12.11 2.06 14.81
C VAL A 20 -13.04 1.06 14.13
N GLN A 21 -12.56 0.31 13.13
CA GLN A 21 -13.35 -0.72 12.48
C GLN A 21 -13.82 -1.79 13.48
N THR A 22 -12.92 -2.27 14.33
CA THR A 22 -13.18 -3.35 15.27
C THR A 22 -14.23 -2.95 16.30
N GLN A 23 -14.14 -1.73 16.85
CA GLN A 23 -15.10 -1.25 17.84
C GLN A 23 -16.48 -0.94 17.26
N LEU A 24 -16.55 -0.55 15.98
CA LEU A 24 -17.85 -0.35 15.30
C LEU A 24 -18.46 -1.65 14.77
N GLY A 25 -17.69 -2.74 14.70
CA GLY A 25 -18.14 -4.01 14.11
C GLY A 25 -18.49 -3.91 12.62
N LEU A 26 -17.89 -2.95 11.89
CA LEU A 26 -18.22 -2.68 10.49
C LEU A 26 -17.34 -3.49 9.53
N SER A 27 -17.92 -3.86 8.38
CA SER A 27 -17.18 -4.39 7.25
C SER A 27 -16.25 -3.32 6.64
N LEU A 28 -15.25 -3.73 5.86
CA LEU A 28 -14.35 -2.80 5.19
C LEU A 28 -15.09 -1.89 4.19
N ASP A 29 -16.12 -2.40 3.51
CA ASP A 29 -16.99 -1.58 2.65
C ASP A 29 -17.74 -0.50 3.43
N SER A 30 -18.27 -0.85 4.61
CA SER A 30 -18.91 0.13 5.49
C SER A 30 -17.91 1.15 6.04
N MET A 31 -16.67 0.73 6.32
CA MET A 31 -15.61 1.67 6.70
C MET A 31 -15.24 2.62 5.56
N LEU A 32 -15.18 2.17 4.31
CA LEU A 32 -14.95 3.04 3.15
C LEU A 32 -16.07 4.06 2.97
N LYS A 33 -17.33 3.67 3.19
CA LYS A 33 -18.46 4.61 3.21
C LYS A 33 -18.35 5.62 4.34
N LEU A 34 -17.93 5.18 5.54
CA LEU A 34 -17.71 6.05 6.68
C LEU A 34 -16.59 7.07 6.42
N VAL A 35 -15.49 6.63 5.80
CA VAL A 35 -14.42 7.54 5.36
C VAL A 35 -14.98 8.59 4.40
N ALA A 36 -15.75 8.18 3.39
CA ALA A 36 -16.32 9.08 2.40
C ALA A 36 -17.33 10.09 2.95
N SER A 37 -18.09 9.71 3.99
CA SER A 37 -19.06 10.62 4.62
C SER A 37 -18.45 11.50 5.72
N THR A 38 -17.32 11.09 6.31
CA THR A 38 -16.73 11.79 7.47
C THR A 38 -15.57 12.69 7.08
N LEU A 39 -14.72 12.28 6.13
CA LEU A 39 -13.50 13.00 5.79
C LEU A 39 -13.66 13.69 4.44
N HIS A 40 -13.53 15.01 4.38
CA HIS A 40 -13.33 15.71 3.10
C HIS A 40 -11.98 15.35 2.46
N LYS A 41 -11.88 15.55 1.15
CA LYS A 41 -10.72 15.15 0.34
C LYS A 41 -9.55 16.12 0.42
N GLU A 42 -9.79 17.40 0.65
CA GLU A 42 -8.70 18.37 0.73
C GLU A 42 -7.78 18.11 1.93
N PRO A 43 -6.50 18.53 1.88
CA PRO A 43 -5.58 18.40 3.01
C PRO A 43 -6.13 19.14 4.22
N TYR A 44 -6.13 18.48 5.38
CA TYR A 44 -6.53 19.10 6.63
C TYR A 44 -5.38 19.95 7.16
N SER A 45 -5.67 21.19 7.55
CA SER A 45 -4.68 21.99 8.27
C SER A 45 -4.50 21.51 9.71
N LYS A 46 -3.33 21.74 10.32
CA LYS A 46 -3.12 21.46 11.75
C LYS A 46 -4.19 22.12 12.64
N THR A 47 -4.51 23.39 12.37
CA THR A 47 -5.55 24.14 13.09
C THR A 47 -6.92 23.49 12.97
N GLU A 48 -7.29 23.05 11.77
CA GLU A 48 -8.54 22.33 11.54
C GLU A 48 -8.61 21.01 12.30
N VAL A 49 -7.52 20.23 12.29
CA VAL A 49 -7.45 18.99 13.07
C VAL A 49 -7.63 19.28 14.57
N CYS A 50 -6.95 20.30 15.11
CA CYS A 50 -7.11 20.74 16.49
C CYS A 50 -8.57 21.11 16.81
N ASN A 51 -9.22 21.89 15.94
CA ASN A 51 -10.61 22.30 16.12
C ASN A 51 -11.57 21.10 16.13
N ILE A 52 -11.40 20.15 15.20
CA ILE A 52 -12.28 18.97 15.11
C ILE A 52 -12.08 18.04 16.32
N LEU A 53 -10.84 17.90 16.79
CA LEU A 53 -10.52 17.06 17.94
C LEU A 53 -10.77 17.75 19.29
N GLU A 54 -11.01 19.07 19.27
CA GLU A 54 -11.14 19.93 20.45
C GLU A 54 -9.89 19.85 21.35
N VAL A 55 -8.71 20.01 20.75
CA VAL A 55 -7.41 19.96 21.44
C VAL A 55 -6.55 21.18 21.12
N SER A 56 -5.60 21.48 22.00
CA SER A 56 -4.58 22.49 21.70
C SER A 56 -3.52 21.96 20.71
N PRO A 57 -2.77 22.84 20.02
CA PRO A 57 -1.63 22.42 19.20
C PRO A 57 -0.58 21.61 19.97
N ASP A 58 -0.28 22.00 21.21
CA ASP A 58 0.70 21.31 22.06
C ASP A 58 0.22 19.89 22.42
N GLU A 59 -1.07 19.76 22.74
CA GLU A 59 -1.68 18.46 23.01
C GLU A 59 -1.71 17.57 21.76
N LEU A 60 -1.97 18.14 20.57
CA LEU A 60 -1.89 17.38 19.32
C LEU A 60 -0.47 16.85 19.07
N ILE A 61 0.54 17.69 19.32
CA ILE A 61 1.95 17.30 19.21
C ILE A 61 2.27 16.14 20.17
N GLU A 62 1.87 16.24 21.43
CA GLU A 62 2.16 15.24 22.46
C GLU A 62 1.45 13.91 22.20
N THR A 63 0.20 13.95 21.74
CA THR A 63 -0.65 12.75 21.65
C THR A 63 -0.62 12.06 20.30
N SER A 64 -0.38 12.81 19.22
CA SER A 64 -0.69 12.34 17.85
C SER A 64 0.45 12.52 16.85
N LEU A 65 1.49 13.30 17.17
CA LEU A 65 2.65 13.51 16.30
C LEU A 65 3.90 12.87 16.88
N SER A 66 4.81 12.48 16.00
CA SER A 66 6.16 12.04 16.36
C SER A 66 7.14 13.20 16.29
N ALA A 67 8.32 13.04 16.91
CA ALA A 67 9.36 14.08 16.93
C ALA A 67 9.72 14.63 15.54
N ASN A 68 9.70 13.79 14.50
CA ASN A 68 10.00 14.17 13.12
C ASN A 68 8.77 14.62 12.31
N THR A 69 7.58 14.72 12.90
CA THR A 69 6.35 15.14 12.19
C THR A 69 5.68 16.36 12.83
N THR A 70 6.26 16.94 13.88
CA THR A 70 5.72 18.14 14.55
C THR A 70 5.61 19.35 13.64
N HIS A 71 6.47 19.46 12.63
CA HIS A 71 6.50 20.56 11.65
C HIS A 71 5.50 20.38 10.49
N VAL A 72 4.77 19.26 10.42
CA VAL A 72 3.81 19.01 9.36
C VAL A 72 2.57 19.89 9.57
N GLU A 73 2.16 20.63 8.54
CA GLU A 73 1.02 21.55 8.60
C GLU A 73 -0.21 21.07 7.82
N ALA A 74 -0.06 20.03 6.99
CA ALA A 74 -1.12 19.50 6.15
C ALA A 74 -1.22 17.97 6.26
N PHE A 75 -2.44 17.45 6.41
CA PHE A 75 -2.70 16.02 6.62
C PHE A 75 -3.71 15.48 5.60
N MET A 76 -3.29 14.50 4.78
CA MET A 76 -4.10 13.85 3.75
C MET A 76 -4.99 12.73 4.33
N LEU A 77 -5.83 13.07 5.32
CA LEU A 77 -6.52 12.08 6.15
C LEU A 77 -7.44 11.15 5.34
N TYR A 78 -8.21 11.71 4.39
CA TYR A 78 -9.11 10.94 3.53
C TYR A 78 -8.34 9.90 2.72
N GLN A 79 -7.29 10.33 2.04
CA GLN A 79 -6.53 9.51 1.11
C GLN A 79 -5.85 8.36 1.83
N ARG A 80 -5.25 8.64 3.01
CA ARG A 80 -4.55 7.62 3.80
C ARG A 80 -5.52 6.63 4.41
N ALA A 81 -6.66 7.08 4.94
CA ALA A 81 -7.68 6.18 5.47
C ALA A 81 -8.30 5.30 4.37
N TRP A 82 -8.61 5.89 3.21
CA TRP A 82 -9.12 5.16 2.06
C TRP A 82 -8.15 4.10 1.57
N HIS A 83 -6.87 4.46 1.43
CA HIS A 83 -5.82 3.50 1.07
C HIS A 83 -5.80 2.33 2.05
N VAL A 84 -5.72 2.58 3.35
CA VAL A 84 -5.57 1.53 4.36
C VAL A 84 -6.76 0.55 4.37
N TYR A 85 -8.00 1.04 4.37
CA TYR A 85 -9.16 0.14 4.40
C TYR A 85 -9.34 -0.60 3.06
N SER A 86 -9.09 0.06 1.93
CA SER A 86 -9.17 -0.61 0.62
C SER A 86 -8.05 -1.63 0.41
N GLU A 87 -6.84 -1.37 0.92
CA GLU A 87 -5.73 -2.32 0.88
C GLU A 87 -5.98 -3.53 1.78
N ALA A 88 -6.50 -3.31 2.99
CA ALA A 88 -6.93 -4.40 3.87
C ALA A 88 -8.01 -5.27 3.19
N LYS A 89 -8.92 -4.66 2.43
CA LYS A 89 -9.95 -5.38 1.66
C LYS A 89 -9.33 -6.23 0.56
N ARG A 90 -8.42 -5.65 -0.23
CA ARG A 90 -7.67 -6.39 -1.27
C ARG A 90 -6.90 -7.57 -0.71
N VAL A 91 -6.31 -7.47 0.49
CA VAL A 91 -5.64 -8.60 1.15
C VAL A 91 -6.61 -9.75 1.42
N MET A 92 -7.81 -9.45 1.94
CA MET A 92 -8.83 -10.47 2.20
C MET A 92 -9.34 -11.11 0.91
N GLU A 93 -9.56 -10.30 -0.13
CA GLU A 93 -9.99 -10.78 -1.45
C GLU A 93 -8.92 -11.64 -2.12
N PHE A 94 -7.64 -11.23 -2.06
CA PHE A 94 -6.52 -11.98 -2.59
C PHE A 94 -6.45 -13.35 -1.92
N LYS A 95 -6.55 -13.39 -0.59
CA LYS A 95 -6.61 -14.65 0.18
C LYS A 95 -7.79 -15.52 -0.27
N SER A 96 -8.99 -14.96 -0.37
CA SER A 96 -10.18 -15.73 -0.80
C SER A 96 -10.04 -16.29 -2.22
N VAL A 97 -9.41 -15.56 -3.15
CA VAL A 97 -9.11 -16.09 -4.49
C VAL A 97 -8.11 -17.24 -4.42
N CYS A 98 -7.07 -17.14 -3.58
CA CYS A 98 -6.13 -18.24 -3.36
C CYS A 98 -6.80 -19.49 -2.75
N GLU A 99 -7.75 -19.31 -1.84
CA GLU A 99 -8.48 -20.43 -1.21
C GLU A 99 -9.48 -21.08 -2.17
N ALA A 100 -10.21 -20.29 -2.97
CA ALA A 100 -11.22 -20.80 -3.88
C ALA A 100 -10.65 -21.37 -5.20
N GLN A 101 -9.46 -20.93 -5.60
CA GLN A 101 -8.77 -21.35 -6.83
C GLN A 101 -9.65 -21.38 -8.08
N PRO A 102 -10.38 -20.29 -8.42
CA PRO A 102 -11.20 -20.28 -9.62
C PRO A 102 -10.33 -20.39 -10.89
N ALA A 103 -10.94 -20.77 -12.02
CA ALA A 103 -10.22 -20.93 -13.29
C ALA A 103 -9.47 -19.66 -13.74
N ASP A 104 -9.94 -18.48 -13.34
CA ASP A 104 -9.35 -17.16 -13.61
C ASP A 104 -8.53 -16.59 -12.43
N ALA A 105 -8.10 -17.43 -11.48
CA ALA A 105 -7.42 -16.99 -10.25
C ALA A 105 -6.24 -16.05 -10.53
N LEU A 106 -5.34 -16.41 -11.45
CA LEU A 106 -4.16 -15.59 -11.76
C LEU A 106 -4.52 -14.19 -12.26
N ALA A 107 -5.58 -14.07 -13.07
CA ALA A 107 -6.04 -12.77 -13.58
C ALA A 107 -6.63 -11.91 -12.44
N LYS A 108 -7.43 -12.52 -11.56
CA LYS A 108 -8.00 -11.84 -10.38
C LYS A 108 -6.93 -11.37 -9.40
N LEU A 109 -5.96 -12.23 -9.08
CA LEU A 109 -4.84 -11.87 -8.21
C LEU A 109 -4.00 -10.75 -8.82
N GLY A 110 -3.77 -10.81 -10.14
CA GLY A 110 -3.08 -9.76 -10.88
C GLY A 110 -3.79 -8.41 -10.82
N GLN A 111 -5.11 -8.40 -11.04
CA GLN A 111 -5.94 -7.20 -10.91
C GLN A 111 -5.84 -6.58 -9.50
N LEU A 112 -5.93 -7.40 -8.44
CA LEU A 112 -5.79 -6.92 -7.06
C LEU A 112 -4.41 -6.30 -6.78
N MET A 113 -3.34 -6.84 -7.37
CA MET A 113 -2.00 -6.25 -7.26
C MET A 113 -1.92 -4.90 -7.97
N ASP A 114 -2.48 -4.79 -9.17
CA ASP A 114 -2.50 -3.55 -9.94
C ASP A 114 -3.30 -2.45 -9.24
N GLU A 115 -4.47 -2.79 -8.68
CA GLU A 115 -5.29 -1.89 -7.87
C GLU A 115 -4.56 -1.44 -6.60
N SER A 116 -3.81 -2.36 -5.96
CA SER A 116 -2.95 -2.02 -4.83
C SER A 116 -1.85 -1.04 -5.24
N HIS A 117 -1.17 -1.26 -6.38
CA HIS A 117 -0.15 -0.33 -6.86
C HIS A 117 -0.72 1.06 -7.14
N ALA A 118 -1.86 1.15 -7.83
CA ALA A 118 -2.54 2.41 -8.08
C ALA A 118 -2.91 3.12 -6.77
N SER A 119 -3.38 2.38 -5.77
CA SER A 119 -3.67 2.95 -4.45
C SER A 119 -2.41 3.43 -3.71
N CYS A 120 -1.30 2.69 -3.77
CA CYS A 120 -0.02 3.14 -3.22
C CYS A 120 0.49 4.42 -3.91
N ARG A 121 0.37 4.50 -5.24
CA ARG A 121 0.81 5.66 -6.04
C ARG A 121 -0.07 6.89 -5.82
N ASP A 122 -1.39 6.72 -5.92
CA ASP A 122 -2.31 7.85 -6.03
C ASP A 122 -2.94 8.25 -4.69
N MET A 123 -3.18 7.27 -3.79
CA MET A 123 -3.85 7.52 -2.50
C MET A 123 -2.85 7.58 -1.33
N TYR A 124 -1.85 6.70 -1.31
CA TYR A 124 -0.83 6.73 -0.27
C TYR A 124 0.38 7.59 -0.63
N GLU A 125 0.55 7.90 -1.92
CA GLU A 125 1.64 8.72 -2.46
C GLU A 125 3.03 8.19 -2.06
N CYS A 126 3.16 6.85 -2.03
CA CYS A 126 4.41 6.16 -1.67
C CYS A 126 5.06 5.42 -2.84
N SER A 127 4.64 5.66 -4.09
CA SER A 127 5.39 5.13 -5.25
C SER A 127 6.60 6.01 -5.60
N HIS A 128 7.22 5.74 -6.75
CA HIS A 128 8.30 6.51 -7.32
C HIS A 128 8.28 6.38 -8.85
N PRO A 129 8.68 7.40 -9.65
CA PRO A 129 8.65 7.32 -11.11
C PRO A 129 9.39 6.10 -11.69
N ASP A 130 10.53 5.73 -11.09
CA ASP A 130 11.26 4.51 -11.47
C ASP A 130 10.46 3.23 -11.19
N LEU A 131 9.72 3.17 -10.07
CA LEU A 131 8.86 2.02 -9.74
C LEU A 131 7.67 1.95 -10.70
N ASP A 132 7.03 3.07 -10.99
CA ASP A 132 5.89 3.14 -11.90
C ASP A 132 6.30 2.67 -13.31
N THR A 133 7.48 3.09 -13.77
CA THR A 133 8.07 2.63 -15.04
C THR A 133 8.34 1.13 -15.02
N LEU A 134 8.94 0.61 -13.94
CA LEU A 134 9.24 -0.82 -13.82
C LEU A 134 7.96 -1.67 -13.79
N VAL A 135 6.94 -1.23 -13.08
CA VAL A 135 5.62 -1.90 -13.02
C VAL A 135 4.99 -1.94 -14.41
N GLU A 136 5.00 -0.84 -15.14
CA GLU A 136 4.43 -0.77 -16.49
C GLU A 136 5.19 -1.69 -17.48
N ILE A 137 6.53 -1.71 -17.42
CA ILE A 137 7.34 -2.64 -18.20
C ILE A 137 6.96 -4.09 -17.85
N CYS A 138 6.76 -4.41 -16.57
CA CYS A 138 6.38 -5.76 -16.18
C CYS A 138 5.03 -6.17 -16.78
N LYS A 139 4.02 -5.29 -16.68
CA LYS A 139 2.65 -5.53 -17.16
C LYS A 139 2.61 -5.72 -18.68
N THR A 140 3.23 -4.80 -19.43
CA THR A 140 3.27 -4.85 -20.90
C THR A 140 4.03 -6.06 -21.45
N ASN A 141 4.87 -6.70 -20.63
CA ASN A 141 5.68 -7.85 -21.03
C ASN A 141 5.23 -9.17 -20.39
N GLY A 142 4.00 -9.24 -19.87
CA GLY A 142 3.33 -10.51 -19.53
C GLY A 142 3.13 -10.80 -18.05
N ALA A 143 3.45 -9.87 -17.15
CA ALA A 143 2.99 -9.96 -15.76
C ALA A 143 1.45 -9.91 -15.72
N GLN A 144 0.84 -10.79 -14.92
CA GLN A 144 -0.61 -10.79 -14.67
C GLN A 144 -1.00 -9.61 -13.76
N GLY A 145 -0.10 -9.20 -12.88
CA GLY A 145 -0.18 -7.97 -12.11
C GLY A 145 1.18 -7.64 -11.52
N SER A 146 1.41 -6.36 -11.26
CA SER A 146 2.71 -5.85 -10.78
C SER A 146 2.51 -4.65 -9.87
N ARG A 147 3.29 -4.60 -8.78
CA ARG A 147 3.22 -3.53 -7.78
C ARG A 147 4.55 -3.29 -7.10
N MET A 148 4.76 -2.09 -6.58
CA MET A 148 5.82 -1.83 -5.61
C MET A 148 5.68 -2.74 -4.37
N THR A 149 6.79 -3.05 -3.69
CA THR A 149 6.77 -3.81 -2.42
C THR A 149 7.69 -3.18 -1.38
N GLY A 150 7.36 -3.36 -0.11
CA GLY A 150 7.98 -2.63 1.01
C GLY A 150 7.38 -1.24 1.21
N ALA A 151 8.17 -0.33 1.79
CA ALA A 151 7.71 1.00 2.19
C ALA A 151 7.40 1.93 1.00
N GLY A 152 8.13 1.78 -0.11
CA GLY A 152 8.00 2.63 -1.29
C GLY A 152 9.03 3.75 -1.36
N TRP A 153 8.72 4.80 -2.12
CA TRP A 153 9.62 5.89 -2.52
C TRP A 153 10.92 5.39 -3.20
N GLY A 154 10.79 4.26 -3.92
CA GLY A 154 11.89 3.50 -4.50
C GLY A 154 11.87 2.05 -4.05
N GLY A 155 12.98 1.33 -4.21
CA GLY A 155 13.10 -0.07 -3.80
C GLY A 155 12.66 -1.06 -4.89
N CYS A 156 11.84 -2.03 -4.53
CA CYS A 156 11.52 -3.19 -5.37
C CYS A 156 10.08 -3.18 -5.89
N ALA A 157 9.86 -3.87 -7.00
CA ALA A 157 8.54 -4.28 -7.47
C ALA A 157 8.42 -5.82 -7.40
N VAL A 158 7.19 -6.30 -7.23
CA VAL A 158 6.83 -7.73 -7.28
C VAL A 158 5.76 -7.92 -8.35
N SER A 159 5.94 -8.96 -9.17
CA SER A 159 5.08 -9.26 -10.31
C SER A 159 4.64 -10.73 -10.26
N ILE A 160 3.36 -11.01 -10.47
CA ILE A 160 2.88 -12.36 -10.74
C ILE A 160 3.04 -12.64 -12.23
N VAL A 161 3.67 -13.76 -12.57
CA VAL A 161 3.99 -14.15 -13.94
C VAL A 161 3.68 -15.64 -14.10
N LYS A 162 3.26 -16.06 -15.30
CA LYS A 162 3.09 -17.48 -15.60
C LYS A 162 4.45 -18.13 -15.77
N SER A 163 4.62 -19.36 -15.28
CA SER A 163 5.93 -20.03 -15.25
C SER A 163 6.59 -20.13 -16.63
N ASP A 164 5.80 -20.28 -17.69
CA ASP A 164 6.26 -20.37 -19.08
C ASP A 164 6.67 -19.02 -19.70
N THR A 165 6.35 -17.89 -19.06
CA THR A 165 6.68 -16.54 -19.55
C THR A 165 7.70 -15.80 -18.69
N VAL A 166 8.24 -16.44 -17.65
CA VAL A 166 9.25 -15.84 -16.74
C VAL A 166 10.46 -15.31 -17.52
N GLU A 167 11.12 -16.14 -18.33
CA GLU A 167 12.33 -15.73 -19.06
C GLU A 167 12.07 -14.59 -20.05
N LYS A 168 10.90 -14.59 -20.70
CA LYS A 168 10.47 -13.50 -21.58
C LYS A 168 10.36 -12.18 -20.81
N LEU A 169 9.72 -12.21 -19.64
CA LEU A 169 9.56 -11.04 -18.79
C LEU A 169 10.91 -10.54 -18.28
N LEU A 170 11.78 -11.44 -17.78
CA LEU A 170 13.11 -11.06 -17.30
C LEU A 170 13.93 -10.42 -18.42
N ALA A 171 13.95 -11.00 -19.62
CA ALA A 171 14.66 -10.42 -20.77
C ALA A 171 14.13 -9.02 -21.13
N ALA A 172 12.81 -8.82 -21.10
CA ALA A 172 12.20 -7.52 -21.36
C ALA A 172 12.58 -6.47 -20.30
N VAL A 173 12.54 -6.82 -19.01
CA VAL A 173 12.92 -5.92 -17.90
C VAL A 173 14.41 -5.57 -17.97
N ARG A 174 15.29 -6.55 -18.25
CA ARG A 174 16.73 -6.30 -18.47
C ARG A 174 16.93 -5.25 -19.56
N LYS A 175 16.25 -5.41 -20.70
CA LYS A 175 16.39 -4.52 -21.86
C LYS A 175 15.78 -3.14 -21.65
N GLN A 176 14.57 -3.05 -21.10
CA GLN A 176 13.79 -1.81 -21.09
C GLN A 176 14.05 -0.95 -19.85
N TYR A 177 14.38 -1.57 -18.72
CA TYR A 177 14.59 -0.85 -17.45
C TYR A 177 16.07 -0.74 -17.07
N TYR A 178 16.79 -1.86 -17.07
CA TYR A 178 18.18 -1.88 -16.58
C TYR A 178 19.18 -1.39 -17.63
N ALA A 179 19.05 -1.80 -18.89
CA ALA A 179 19.95 -1.35 -19.96
C ALA A 179 19.75 0.13 -20.37
N ALA A 180 18.69 0.79 -19.87
CA ALA A 180 18.44 2.21 -20.13
C ALA A 180 19.45 3.14 -19.43
N SER A 181 20.22 2.66 -18.45
CA SER A 181 21.27 3.44 -17.77
C SER A 181 22.47 2.56 -17.39
N PRO A 182 23.72 3.00 -17.62
CA PRO A 182 24.91 2.26 -17.20
C PRO A 182 24.90 1.88 -15.72
N SER A 183 24.47 2.81 -14.86
CA SER A 183 24.39 2.61 -13.41
C SER A 183 23.39 1.53 -12.97
N LYS A 184 22.33 1.31 -13.78
CA LYS A 184 21.33 0.26 -13.55
C LYS A 184 21.84 -1.09 -14.09
N ALA A 185 22.50 -1.08 -15.25
CA ALA A 185 23.02 -2.29 -15.90
C ALA A 185 24.00 -3.07 -15.00
N GLU A 186 24.87 -2.37 -14.26
CA GLU A 186 25.84 -3.01 -13.35
C GLU A 186 25.18 -3.81 -12.21
N LYS A 187 23.91 -3.54 -11.89
CA LYS A 187 23.21 -4.14 -10.74
C LYS A 187 22.23 -5.25 -11.14
N VAL A 188 22.04 -5.49 -12.44
CA VAL A 188 20.91 -6.28 -12.94
C VAL A 188 20.87 -7.71 -12.40
N GLU A 189 22.02 -8.39 -12.34
CA GLU A 189 22.09 -9.79 -11.90
C GLU A 189 21.70 -9.97 -10.41
N ALA A 190 21.96 -8.96 -9.58
CA ALA A 190 21.56 -8.97 -8.18
C ALA A 190 20.12 -8.44 -7.96
N ALA A 191 19.60 -7.65 -8.89
CA ALA A 191 18.35 -6.89 -8.71
C ALA A 191 17.14 -7.48 -9.43
N LEU A 192 17.33 -8.46 -10.33
CA LEU A 192 16.26 -9.07 -11.12
C LEU A 192 16.32 -10.60 -11.06
N PHE A 193 15.38 -11.19 -10.35
CA PHE A 193 15.31 -12.64 -10.16
C PHE A 193 13.88 -13.13 -9.98
N ALA A 194 13.65 -14.42 -10.25
CA ALA A 194 12.43 -15.12 -9.88
C ALA A 194 12.54 -15.64 -8.44
N SER A 195 11.42 -15.68 -7.72
CA SER A 195 11.37 -16.16 -6.33
C SER A 195 10.17 -17.08 -6.12
N ALA A 196 10.31 -18.00 -5.17
CA ALA A 196 9.24 -18.82 -4.62
C ALA A 196 9.21 -18.65 -3.09
N PRO A 197 8.09 -18.98 -2.41
CA PRO A 197 8.06 -19.01 -0.95
C PRO A 197 9.15 -19.92 -0.38
N SER A 198 9.93 -19.42 0.58
CA SER A 198 11.03 -20.15 1.22
C SER A 198 10.81 -20.31 2.72
N ALA A 199 11.63 -21.17 3.35
CA ALA A 199 11.63 -21.34 4.80
C ALA A 199 12.04 -20.05 5.52
N GLY A 200 11.59 -19.92 6.78
CA GLY A 200 11.99 -18.83 7.67
C GLY A 200 13.39 -19.00 8.26
N ALA A 201 13.71 -18.20 9.27
CA ALA A 201 15.01 -18.26 9.95
C ALA A 201 15.28 -19.64 10.57
N ALA A 202 16.51 -20.15 10.39
CA ALA A 202 16.95 -21.45 10.87
C ALA A 202 18.39 -21.39 11.39
N PHE A 203 18.70 -22.26 12.35
CA PHE A 203 20.07 -22.52 12.79
C PHE A 203 20.63 -23.67 11.97
N TYR A 204 21.83 -23.49 11.44
CA TYR A 204 22.60 -24.53 10.78
C TYR A 204 23.73 -24.96 11.72
N SER A 205 23.64 -26.17 12.26
CA SER A 205 24.75 -26.80 12.97
C SER A 205 25.59 -27.61 11.99
N VAL A 206 26.91 -27.45 12.07
CA VAL A 206 27.90 -28.26 11.34
C VAL A 206 28.00 -29.64 11.97
#